data_AF-A0A1G7E9D9-F1
#
_entry.id   AF-A0A1G7E9D9-F1
#
_cell.length_a   1.000
_cell.length_b   1.000
_cell.length_c   1.000
_cell.angle_alpha   90.00
_cell.angle_beta   90.00
_cell.angle_gamma   90.00
#
_symmetry.space_group_name_H-M   'P 1'
#
loop_
_entity.id
_entity.type
_entity.pdbx_description
1 polymer ?
#
loop_
_entity_poly.entity_id
_entity_poly.type
_entity_poly.pdbx_seq_one_letter_code
_entity_poly.pdbx_strand_id
1 'polypeptide(L)'
;MLPLEYTNPELYSILRQELAPYHLHSFDVQACGAACNEGFTVVLKYGDNLSYTKEKSFSQHMMKENIEDIRKFFRSAGDDIKKALISDYFKMMKNE
;
A
#
# COMPACT_ATOMS: atom_id res chain seq x y z
N MET A 1 7.86 -4.69 12.23
CA MET A 1 6.63 -4.50 11.44
C MET A 1 6.15 -5.87 11.02
N LEU A 2 4.85 -6.12 11.09
CA LEU A 2 4.26 -7.40 10.69
C LEU A 2 3.46 -7.21 9.40
N PRO A 3 3.21 -8.26 8.61
CA PRO A 3 2.40 -8.11 7.41
C PRO A 3 0.99 -7.61 7.75
N LEU A 4 0.44 -6.75 6.91
CA LEU A 4 -0.84 -6.09 7.18
C LEU A 4 -1.96 -7.13 7.39
N GLU A 5 -1.94 -8.23 6.65
CA GLU A 5 -2.87 -9.36 6.79
C GLU A 5 -2.93 -9.95 8.21
N TYR A 6 -1.81 -9.98 8.94
CA TYR A 6 -1.73 -10.52 10.30
C TYR A 6 -2.10 -9.47 11.34
N THR A 7 -1.71 -8.22 11.11
CA THR A 7 -1.97 -7.13 12.06
C THR A 7 -3.39 -6.60 11.99
N ASN A 8 -3.95 -6.51 10.79
CA ASN A 8 -5.28 -5.97 10.55
C ASN A 8 -5.85 -6.54 9.22
N PRO A 9 -6.51 -7.71 9.28
CA PRO A 9 -7.03 -8.38 8.08
C PRO A 9 -8.13 -7.57 7.37
N GLU A 10 -8.87 -6.72 8.09
CA GLU A 10 -9.87 -5.83 7.49
C GLU A 10 -9.21 -4.79 6.59
N LEU A 11 -8.16 -4.12 7.09
CA LEU A 11 -7.40 -3.17 6.27
C LEU A 11 -6.75 -3.84 5.08
N TYR A 12 -6.24 -5.06 5.24
CA TYR A 12 -5.66 -5.82 4.14
C TYR A 12 -6.72 -6.18 3.08
N SER A 13 -7.93 -6.55 3.51
CA SER A 13 -9.06 -6.79 2.59
C SER A 13 -9.41 -5.54 1.79
N ILE A 14 -9.54 -4.39 2.47
CA ILE A 14 -9.82 -3.10 1.81
C ILE A 14 -8.70 -2.76 0.82
N LEU A 15 -7.43 -2.87 1.24
CA LEU A 15 -6.29 -2.66 0.36
C LEU A 15 -6.38 -3.56 -0.88
N ARG A 16 -6.67 -4.85 -0.73
CA ARG A 16 -6.83 -5.77 -1.87
C ARG A 16 -7.98 -5.37 -2.79
N GLN A 17 -9.10 -4.90 -2.25
CA GLN A 17 -10.21 -4.40 -3.05
C GLN A 17 -9.83 -3.15 -3.86
N GLU A 18 -9.11 -2.22 -3.25
CA GLU A 18 -8.65 -1.01 -3.92
C GLU A 18 -7.54 -1.31 -4.95
N LEU A 19 -6.69 -2.31 -4.71
CA LEU A 19 -5.61 -2.70 -5.63
C LEU A 19 -6.07 -3.66 -6.75
N ALA A 20 -7.16 -4.41 -6.56
CA ALA A 20 -7.72 -5.31 -7.57
C ALA A 20 -7.90 -4.68 -8.97
N PRO A 21 -8.47 -3.47 -9.13
CA PRO A 21 -8.60 -2.83 -10.45
C PRO A 21 -7.27 -2.44 -11.10
N TYR A 22 -6.17 -2.41 -10.34
CA TYR A 22 -4.84 -2.11 -10.86
C TYR A 22 -4.10 -3.36 -11.35
N HIS A 23 -4.69 -4.56 -11.22
CA HIS A 23 -4.07 -5.85 -11.58
C HIS A 23 -2.70 -6.06 -10.90
N LEU A 24 -2.50 -5.49 -9.72
CA LEU A 24 -1.26 -5.60 -8.94
C LEU A 24 -1.23 -6.95 -8.22
N HIS A 25 -0.16 -7.71 -8.39
CA HIS A 25 0.02 -8.97 -7.65
C HIS A 25 0.58 -8.69 -6.24
N SER A 26 0.38 -9.65 -5.34
CA SER A 26 0.92 -9.62 -3.97
C SER A 26 2.45 -9.51 -3.93
N PHE A 27 3.13 -9.85 -5.02
CA PHE A 27 4.58 -9.71 -5.16
C PHE A 27 5.01 -8.30 -5.60
N ASP A 28 4.13 -7.54 -6.24
CA ASP A 28 4.41 -6.16 -6.67
C ASP A 28 4.37 -5.17 -5.50
N VAL A 29 3.63 -5.52 -4.44
CA VAL A 29 3.47 -4.66 -3.26
C VAL A 29 3.52 -5.45 -1.96
N GLN A 30 4.46 -5.06 -1.10
CA GLN A 30 4.57 -5.55 0.27
C GLN A 30 3.83 -4.59 1.20
N ALA A 31 2.72 -5.06 1.80
CA ALA A 31 1.94 -4.30 2.75
C ALA A 31 2.22 -4.75 4.19
N CYS A 32 2.71 -3.83 5.01
CA CYS A 32 3.05 -4.04 6.40
C CYS A 32 2.24 -3.11 7.31
N GLY A 33 1.94 -3.59 8.51
CA GLY A 33 1.31 -2.84 9.58
C GLY A 33 2.21 -2.76 10.81
N ALA A 34 2.14 -1.64 11.52
CA ALA A 34 2.70 -1.48 12.85
C ALA A 34 1.72 -0.74 13.74
N ALA A 35 1.28 -1.37 14.82
CA ALA A 35 0.60 -0.66 15.89
C ALA A 35 1.62 0.24 16.61
N CYS A 36 1.30 1.51 16.76
CA CYS A 36 2.02 2.47 17.58
C CYS A 36 1.15 2.87 18.77
N ASN A 37 1.74 3.43 19.83
CA ASN A 37 0.98 3.83 21.02
C ASN A 37 -0.19 4.79 20.70
N GLU A 38 -0.06 5.63 19.67
CA GLU A 38 -1.07 6.61 19.27
C GLU A 38 -1.99 6.14 18.12
N GLY A 39 -1.78 4.94 17.56
CA GLY A 39 -2.52 4.50 16.38
C GLY A 39 -1.91 3.32 15.62
N PHE A 40 -2.00 3.37 14.30
CA PHE A 40 -1.59 2.30 13.41
C PHE A 40 -0.91 2.87 12.17
N THR A 41 0.31 2.45 11.90
CA THR A 41 1.06 2.83 10.71
C THR A 41 0.96 1.72 9.66
N VAL A 42 0.50 2.09 8.47
CA VAL A 42 0.53 1.23 7.30
C VAL A 42 1.73 1.62 6.45
N VAL A 43 2.52 0.63 6.03
CA VAL A 43 3.69 0.80 5.16
C VAL A 43 3.50 -0.07 3.93
N LEU A 44 3.52 0.56 2.75
CA LEU A 44 3.43 -0.10 1.45
C LEU A 44 4.77 0.05 0.75
N LYS A 45 5.40 -1.05 0.37
CA LYS A 45 6.64 -1.06 -0.41
C LYS A 45 6.40 -1.67 -1.78
N TYR A 46 6.92 -1.06 -2.84
CA TYR A 46 6.63 -1.44 -4.22
C TYR A 46 7.72 -1.01 -5.20
N GLY A 47 7.59 -1.46 -6.46
CA GLY A 47 8.54 -1.19 -7.55
C GLY A 47 9.76 -2.10 -7.52
N ASP A 48 10.72 -1.85 -8.43
CA ASP A 48 11.92 -2.68 -8.54
C ASP A 48 12.71 -2.69 -7.23
N ASN A 49 13.03 -3.89 -6.73
CA ASN A 49 13.70 -4.11 -5.45
C ASN A 49 13.04 -3.42 -4.23
N LEU A 50 11.73 -3.15 -4.27
CA LEU A 50 11.00 -2.40 -3.21
C LEU A 50 11.56 -0.98 -3.00
N SER A 51 12.08 -0.36 -4.05
CA SER A 51 12.72 0.96 -4.00
C SER A 51 11.76 2.08 -3.59
N TYR A 52 10.45 1.91 -3.81
CA TYR A 52 9.44 2.87 -3.39
C TYR A 52 8.79 2.42 -2.08
N THR A 53 8.71 3.34 -1.13
CA THR A 53 8.03 3.13 0.16
C THR A 53 7.03 4.25 0.39
N LYS A 54 5.79 3.89 0.67
CA LYS A 54 4.70 4.81 0.99
C LYS A 54 4.09 4.39 2.32
N GLU A 55 4.27 5.22 3.33
CA GLU A 55 3.73 4.97 4.66
C GLU A 55 2.72 6.04 5.05
N LYS A 56 1.73 5.63 5.83
CA LYS A 56 0.78 6.55 6.46
C LYS A 56 0.37 6.03 7.83
N SER A 57 0.49 6.91 8.82
CA SER A 57 0.04 6.72 10.18
C SER A 57 -1.42 7.16 10.31
N PHE A 58 -2.24 6.28 10.87
CA PHE A 58 -3.64 6.51 11.16
C PHE A 58 -3.84 6.47 12.66
N SER A 59 -4.39 7.52 13.24
CA SER A 59 -4.79 7.50 14.66
C SER A 59 -5.95 6.52 14.88
N GLN A 60 -6.08 5.96 16.08
CA GLN A 60 -7.17 5.01 16.39
C GLN A 60 -8.56 5.58 16.09
N HIS A 61 -8.74 6.89 16.28
CA HIS A 61 -9.98 7.61 15.96
C HIS A 61 -10.27 7.62 14.46
N MET A 62 -9.26 7.84 13.62
CA MET A 62 -9.39 7.80 12.14
C MET A 62 -9.76 6.41 11.64
N MET A 63 -9.27 5.34 12.30
CA MET A 63 -9.63 3.97 11.91
C MET A 63 -11.11 3.65 12.15
N LYS A 64 -11.74 4.28 13.14
CA LYS A 64 -13.15 4.06 13.47
C LYS A 64 -14.10 4.98 12.70
N GLU A 65 -13.74 6.25 12.56
CA GLU A 65 -14.64 7.27 11.99
C GLU A 65 -14.32 7.66 10.54
N ASN A 66 -13.10 7.38 10.07
CA ASN A 66 -12.60 7.84 8.77
C ASN A 66 -12.03 6.70 7.91
N ILE A 67 -12.75 5.58 7.84
CA ILE A 67 -12.38 4.46 6.97
C ILE A 67 -12.33 4.87 5.48
N GLU A 68 -13.07 5.92 5.11
CA GLU A 68 -13.02 6.50 3.77
C GLU A 68 -11.66 7.16 3.47
N ASP A 69 -11.02 7.81 4.44
CA ASP A 69 -9.69 8.41 4.26
C ASP A 69 -8.63 7.32 4.04
N ILE A 70 -8.79 6.20 4.74
CA ILE A 70 -7.97 5.00 4.56
C ILE A 70 -8.13 4.44 3.14
N ARG A 71 -9.37 4.33 2.65
CA ARG A 71 -9.65 3.90 1.26
C ARG A 71 -9.04 4.87 0.25
N LYS A 72 -9.18 6.18 0.44
CA LYS A 72 -8.57 7.20 -0.42
C LYS A 72 -7.04 7.08 -0.44
N PHE A 73 -6.43 6.81 0.70
CA PHE A 73 -4.99 6.54 0.78
C PHE A 73 -4.61 5.30 -0.02
N PHE A 74 -5.31 4.18 0.14
CA PHE A 74 -5.04 2.96 -0.62
C PHE A 74 -5.25 3.12 -2.12
N ARG A 75 -6.29 3.84 -2.53
CA ARG A 75 -6.53 4.17 -3.94
C ARG A 75 -5.42 5.04 -4.52
N SER A 76 -5.00 6.07 -3.77
CA SER A 76 -3.86 6.90 -4.16
C SER A 76 -2.55 6.10 -4.20
N ALA A 77 -2.36 5.15 -3.29
CA ALA A 77 -1.21 4.25 -3.31
C ALA A 77 -1.25 3.32 -4.52
N GLY A 78 -2.40 2.71 -4.86
CA GLY A 78 -2.54 1.85 -6.04
C GLY A 78 -2.20 2.56 -7.35
N ASP A 79 -2.62 3.82 -7.49
CA ASP A 79 -2.27 4.64 -8.66
C ASP A 79 -0.76 4.94 -8.74
N ASP A 80 -0.16 5.27 -7.60
CA ASP A 80 1.29 5.51 -7.47
C ASP A 80 2.10 4.25 -7.81
N ILE A 81 1.69 3.09 -7.27
CA ILE A 81 2.30 1.78 -7.53
C ILE A 81 2.24 1.45 -9.02
N LYS A 82 1.06 1.58 -9.64
CA LYS A 82 0.89 1.33 -11.06
C LYS A 82 1.78 2.24 -11.91
N LYS A 83 1.84 3.53 -11.59
CA LYS A 83 2.73 4.48 -12.28
C LYS A 83 4.20 4.13 -12.10
N ALA A 84 4.62 3.77 -10.88
CA ALA A 84 5.98 3.36 -10.60
C ALA A 84 6.36 2.10 -11.39
N LEU A 85 5.51 1.06 -11.38
CA LEU A 85 5.75 -0.19 -12.13
C LEU A 85 5.79 0.05 -13.64
N ILE A 86 4.89 0.86 -14.20
CA ILE A 86 4.92 1.22 -15.62
C ILE A 86 6.20 1.99 -15.94
N SER A 87 6.57 2.97 -15.11
CA SER A 87 7.79 3.77 -15.29
C SER A 87 9.05 2.91 -15.24
N ASP A 88 9.09 1.93 -14.34
CA ASP A 88 10.18 0.97 -14.20
C ASP A 88 10.27 0.02 -15.41
N TYR A 89 9.12 -0.52 -15.83
CA TYR A 89 9.00 -1.32 -17.05
C TYR A 89 9.51 -0.55 -18.30
N PHE A 90 9.15 0.72 -18.43
CA PHE A 90 9.62 1.57 -19.54
C PHE A 90 11.12 1.88 -19.44
N LYS A 91 11.70 1.99 -18.25
CA LYS A 91 13.15 2.17 -18.08
C LYS A 91 13.92 0.95 -18.54
N MET A 92 13.43 -0.26 -18.26
CA MET A 92 14.10 -1.49 -18.69
C MET A 92 14.10 -1.66 -20.22
N MET A 93 13.06 -1.22 -20.93
CA MET A 93 13.01 -1.27 -22.41
C MET A 93 13.87 -0.23 -23.13
N LYS A 94 14.38 0.80 -22.44
CA LYS A 94 15.12 1.91 -23.08
C LYS A 94 16.64 1.75 -23.02
N ASN A 95 17.12 0.63 -22.46
CA ASN A 95 18.54 0.26 -22.40
C ASN A 95 18.89 -0.86 -23.39
N GLU A 96 18.26 -0.86 -24.58
CA GLU A 96 18.71 -1.63 -25.76
C GLU A 96 19.49 -0.75 -26.73
#